data_AF-A0A4R4ZHB3-F1
#
_entry.id   AF-A0A4R4ZHB3-F1
#
_cell.length_a   1.000
_cell.length_b   1.000
_cell.length_c   1.000
_cell.angle_alpha   90.00
_cell.angle_beta   90.00
_cell.angle_gamma   90.00
#
_symmetry.space_group_name_H-M   'P 1'
#
loop_
_entity.id
_entity.type
_entity.pdbx_description
1 polymer ?
#
loop_
_entity_poly.entity_id
_entity_poly.type
_entity_poly.pdbx_seq_one_letter_code
_entity_poly.pdbx_strand_id
1 'polypeptide(L)' 'MTAQSETHRHRWSAVSSHQVSEGLVVYQRCACGDWRITSTPPYPVAYPEVALVDAGDHRQA' A
#
# COMPACT_ATOMS: atom_id res chain seq x y z
N MET A 1 10.98 -15.47 10.88
CA MET A 1 11.46 -15.55 9.49
C MET A 1 11.18 -14.18 8.87
N THR A 2 12.16 -13.30 8.92
CA THR A 2 12.07 -11.92 8.44
C THR A 2 12.12 -11.93 6.91
N ALA A 3 11.14 -11.29 6.28
CA ALA A 3 11.07 -11.16 4.84
C ALA A 3 12.40 -10.59 4.32
N GLN A 4 13.06 -11.35 3.44
CA GLN A 4 14.21 -10.84 2.71
C GLN A 4 13.69 -9.71 1.84
N SER A 5 14.00 -8.47 2.22
CA SER A 5 13.78 -7.29 1.39
C SER A 5 14.74 -7.34 0.20
N GLU A 6 14.52 -8.30 -0.70
CA GLU A 6 15.12 -8.26 -2.02
C GLU A 6 14.69 -6.95 -2.64
N THR A 7 15.65 -6.05 -2.83
CA THR A 7 15.42 -4.70 -3.38
C THR A 7 15.19 -4.79 -4.89
N HIS A 8 14.31 -5.67 -5.33
CA HIS A 8 13.84 -5.73 -6.70
C HIS A 8 12.54 -4.93 -6.82
N ARG A 9 12.25 -4.43 -8.03
CA ARG A 9 11.02 -3.69 -8.27
C ARG A 9 9.82 -4.64 -8.18
N HIS A 10 9.07 -4.57 -7.09
CA HIS A 10 7.88 -5.40 -6.93
C HIS A 10 6.87 -5.12 -8.05
N ARG A 11 6.58 -6.17 -8.83
CA ARG A 11 5.44 -6.19 -9.75
C ARG A 11 4.27 -6.81 -9.01
N TRP A 12 3.35 -5.96 -8.58
CA TRP A 12 2.15 -6.37 -7.85
C TRP A 12 1.06 -6.84 -8.80
N SER A 13 0.44 -7.97 -8.46
CA SER A 13 -0.72 -8.51 -9.17
C SER A 13 -1.88 -8.67 -8.20
N ALA A 14 -3.08 -8.26 -8.62
CA ALA A 14 -4.29 -8.43 -7.83
C ALA A 14 -4.66 -9.91 -7.69
N VAL A 15 -4.87 -10.35 -6.45
CA VAL A 15 -5.30 -11.71 -6.10
C VAL A 15 -6.80 -11.73 -5.83
N SER A 16 -7.29 -10.76 -5.04
CA SER A 16 -8.71 -10.59 -4.76
C SER A 16 -9.05 -9.13 -4.50
N SER A 17 -10.31 -8.78 -4.74
CA SER A 17 -10.87 -7.46 -4.48
C SER A 17 -12.19 -7.58 -3.74
N HIS A 18 -12.36 -6.78 -2.68
CA HIS A 18 -13.53 -6.79 -1.81
C HIS A 18 -14.10 -5.38 -1.71
N GLN A 19 -15.38 -5.25 -2.05
CA GLN A 19 -16.13 -4.02 -1.83
C GLN A 19 -16.54 -3.96 -0.36
N VAL A 20 -16.20 -2.87 0.31
CA VAL A 20 -16.61 -2.54 1.68
C VAL A 20 -17.26 -1.16 1.70
N SER A 21 -17.93 -0.80 2.80
CA SER A 21 -18.55 0.53 2.95
C SER A 21 -17.54 1.68 2.83
N GLU A 22 -16.29 1.44 3.22
CA GLU A 22 -15.18 2.40 3.15
C GLU A 22 -14.45 2.40 1.80
N GLY A 23 -14.93 1.64 0.81
CA GLY A 23 -14.37 1.61 -0.55
C GLY A 23 -14.00 0.22 -1.05
N LEU A 24 -13.02 0.15 -1.95
CA LEU A 24 -12.52 -1.09 -2.52
C LEU A 24 -11.21 -1.48 -1.86
N VAL A 25 -11.14 -2.67 -1.27
CA VAL A 25 -9.90 -3.27 -0.76
C VAL A 25 -9.39 -4.28 -1.77
N VAL A 26 -8.12 -4.19 -2.14
CA VAL A 26 -7.47 -5.12 -3.08
C VAL A 26 -6.27 -5.76 -2.41
N TYR A 27 -6.27 -7.09 -2.37
CA TYR A 27 -5.14 -7.89 -1.94
C TYR A 27 -4.25 -8.19 -3.15
N GLN A 28 -2.97 -7.86 -3.03
CA GLN A 28 -2.00 -8.02 -4.08
C GLN A 28 -0.83 -8.87 -3.61
N ARG A 29 -0.28 -9.64 -4.53
CA ARG A 29 0.90 -10.47 -4.28
C ARG A 29 1.96 -10.19 -5.34
N CYS A 30 3.22 -10.18 -4.92
CA CYS A 30 4.35 -10.17 -5.84
C CYS A 30 4.83 -11.59 -6.12
N ALA A 31 5.50 -11.79 -7.26
CA ALA A 31 6.06 -13.09 -7.63
C ALA A 31 7.11 -13.61 -6.61
N CYS A 32 7.77 -12.72 -5.85
CA CYS A 32 8.68 -13.08 -4.78
C CYS A 32 7.99 -13.67 -3.53
N GLY A 33 6.66 -13.58 -3.46
CA GLY A 33 5.88 -14.07 -2.33
C GLY A 33 5.41 -12.99 -1.36
N ASP A 34 5.85 -11.74 -1.54
CA ASP A 34 5.39 -10.62 -0.72
C ASP A 34 3.93 -10.27 -0.97
N TRP A 35 3.31 -9.71 0.07
CA TRP A 35 1.92 -9.31 0.08
C TRP A 35 1.78 -7.81 0.33
N ARG A 36 0.81 -7.21 -0.35
CA ARG A 36 0.40 -5.83 -0.12
C ARG A 36 -1.12 -5.74 -0.16
N ILE A 37 -1.66 -4.82 0.63
CA ILE A 37 -3.07 -4.44 0.61
C ILE A 37 -3.14 -2.98 0.15
N THR A 38 -4.08 -2.68 -0.75
CA THR A 38 -4.38 -1.32 -1.18
C THR A 38 -5.86 -1.06 -1.05
N SER A 39 -6.23 0.07 -0.45
CA SER A 39 -7.60 0.54 -0.38
C SER A 39 -7.78 1.74 -1.33
N THR A 40 -8.91 1.76 -2.04
CA THR A 40 -9.36 2.93 -2.79
C THR A 40 -10.68 3.40 -2.18
N PRO A 41 -10.74 4.61 -1.60
CA PRO A 41 -11.98 5.13 -1.03
C PRO A 41 -13.05 5.30 -2.12
N PRO A 42 -14.35 5.22 -1.78
CA PRO A 42 -15.45 5.25 -2.73
C PRO A 42 -15.68 6.67 -3.29
N TYR A 43 -15.15 7.68 -2.60
CA TYR A 43 -15.14 9.07 -3.03
C TYR A 43 -13.70 9.55 -3.12
N PRO A 44 -13.33 10.33 -4.15
CA PRO A 44 -12.02 10.97 -4.19
C PRO A 44 -11.90 11.90 -2.98
N VAL A 45 -11.11 11.50 -1.98
CA VAL A 45 -10.70 12.37 -0.89
C VAL A 45 -9.79 13.42 -1.51
N ALA A 46 -10.37 14.58 -1.82
CA ALA A 46 -9.67 15.77 -2.25
C ALA A 46 -9.04 16.50 -1.05
N TYR A 47 -8.26 15.79 -0.23
CA TYR A 47 -7.50 16.39 0.87
C TYR A 47 -6.01 16.32 0.52
N PRO A 48 -5.48 17.30 -0.24
CA PRO A 48 -4.04 17.38 -0.53
C PRO A 48 -3.17 17.59 0.72
N GLU A 49 -3.78 17.89 1.88
CA GLU A 49 -3.05 18.13 3.13
C GLU A 49 -2.54 16.85 3.84
N VAL A 50 -3.14 15.68 3.60
CA VAL A 50 -2.71 14.43 4.29
C VAL A 50 -1.53 13.72 3.63
N ALA A 51 -1.15 14.12 2.41
CA ALA A 51 -0.03 13.51 1.69
C ALA A 51 1.36 14.02 2.14
N LEU A 52 1.42 15.07 2.96
CA LEU A 52 2.66 15.75 3.34
C LEU A 52 3.24 15.31 4.69
N VAL A 53 2.54 14.48 5.47
CA VAL A 53 2.92 14.22 6.87
C VAL A 53 3.88 13.04 7.10
N ASP A 54 4.25 12.25 6.08
CA ASP A 54 5.15 11.09 6.27
C ASP A 54 6.52 11.22 5.56
N ALA A 55 6.95 12.43 5.22
CA ALA A 55 8.25 12.66 4.56
C ALA A 55 9.30 13.35 5.46
N GLY A 56 9.09 13.43 6.77
CA GLY A 56 9.90 14.30 7.61
C GLY A 56 10.00 13.96 9.09
N ASP A 57 10.41 12.73 9.44
CA ASP A 57 11.13 12.51 10.70
C ASP A 57 12.17 11.39 10.56
N HIS A 58 13.21 11.67 9.78
CA HIS A 58 14.51 11.00 9.93
C HIS A 58 15.57 12.07 10.19
N ARG A 59 15.53 12.67 11.39
CA ARG A 59 16.68 13.40 11.92
C ARG A 59 16.91 13.09 13.41
N GLN A 60 18.05 12.45 13.63
CA GLN A 60 18.99 12.61 14.74
C GLN A 60 18.77 11.81 16.03
N ALA A 61 19.67 10.85 16.25
CA ALA A 61 20.73 10.97 17.25
C ALA A 61 21.92 10.08 16.84
#